data_AF-A0A3Q4I5Q7-F1
#
_entry.id   AF-A0A3Q4I5Q7-F1
#
_cell.length_a   1.000
_cell.length_b   1.000
_cell.length_c   1.000
_cell.angle_alpha   90.00
_cell.angle_beta   90.00
_cell.angle_gamma   90.00
#
_symmetry.space_group_name_H-M   'P 1'
#
loop_
_entity.id
_entity.type
_entity.pdbx_description
1 polymer ?
#
loop_
_entity_poly.entity_id
_entity_poly.type
_entity_poly.pdbx_seq_one_letter_code
_entity_poly.pdbx_strand_id
1 'polypeptide(L)'
;MAEVALSEELLCSDGGRSASYFIHLAQLQLLKADYCSASCPLSHQDPDAWALNGHCHYLRGEFHEAEESYEWSFKFQQKPSDSHIVLLRLGSSYFMQEKLEDFCRAEEALTEANHLDNQNAEVWAYLSLICLKSGKKEEAEKFYKYAIRVMIYY
;
A
#
# COMPACT_ATOMS: atom_id res chain seq x y z
N MET A 1 -15.21 -2.87 -13.71
CA MET A 1 -14.64 -1.54 -14.03
C MET A 1 -13.28 -1.67 -14.70
N ALA A 2 -12.28 -2.36 -14.11
CA ALA A 2 -10.97 -2.54 -14.73
C ALA A 2 -11.01 -3.23 -16.12
N GLU A 3 -11.81 -4.29 -16.30
CA GLU A 3 -11.94 -4.97 -17.61
C GLU A 3 -12.54 -4.09 -18.71
N VAL A 4 -13.43 -3.15 -18.34
CA VAL A 4 -14.07 -2.22 -19.28
C VAL A 4 -13.06 -1.16 -19.72
N ALA A 5 -12.35 -0.54 -18.77
CA ALA A 5 -11.28 0.41 -19.08
C ALA A 5 -10.15 -0.24 -19.92
N LEU A 6 -9.80 -1.50 -19.62
CA LEU A 6 -8.82 -2.26 -20.39
C LEU A 6 -9.28 -2.51 -21.84
N SER A 7 -10.58 -2.79 -22.03
CA SER A 7 -11.15 -2.97 -23.37
C SER A 7 -11.20 -1.65 -24.16
N GLU A 8 -11.46 -0.52 -23.50
CA GLU A 8 -11.47 0.81 -24.12
C GLU A 8 -10.06 1.24 -24.56
N GLU A 9 -9.04 0.96 -23.77
CA GLU A 9 -7.64 1.25 -24.13
C GLU A 9 -7.13 0.42 -25.32
N LEU A 10 -7.58 -0.83 -25.44
CA LEU A 10 -7.26 -1.69 -26.59
C LEU A 10 -7.95 -1.23 -27.88
N LEU A 11 -9.06 -0.51 -27.77
CA LEU A 11 -9.80 0.06 -28.89
C LEU A 11 -9.23 1.43 -29.34
N CYS A 12 -8.39 2.07 -28.52
CA CYS A 12 -7.71 3.31 -28.87
C CYS A 12 -6.57 3.05 -29.87
N SER A 13 -6.50 3.88 -30.91
CA SER A 13 -5.64 3.72 -32.09
C SER A 13 -4.13 3.88 -31.87
N ASP A 14 -3.71 4.26 -30.65
CA ASP A 14 -2.31 4.61 -30.33
C ASP A 14 -1.46 3.43 -29.84
N GLY A 15 -1.93 2.19 -30.05
CA GLY A 15 -1.13 0.99 -29.89
C GLY A 15 -1.13 0.39 -28.48
N GLY A 16 -2.31 0.22 -27.87
CA GLY A 16 -2.68 -0.86 -26.91
C GLY A 16 -1.78 -1.19 -25.71
N ARG A 17 -0.73 -0.42 -25.42
CA ARG A 17 0.26 -0.65 -24.34
C ARG A 17 0.69 0.66 -23.68
N SER A 18 -0.28 1.54 -23.44
CA SER A 18 -0.14 2.74 -22.61
C SER A 18 0.17 2.39 -21.15
N ALA A 19 0.71 3.34 -20.38
CA ALA A 19 0.95 3.15 -18.94
C ALA A 19 -0.34 2.78 -18.18
N SER A 20 -1.45 3.43 -18.54
CA SER A 20 -2.79 3.15 -18.03
C SER A 20 -3.25 1.71 -18.35
N TYR A 21 -2.98 1.18 -19.54
CA TYR A 21 -3.28 -0.22 -19.89
C TYR A 21 -2.61 -1.20 -18.92
N PHE A 22 -1.32 -0.99 -18.64
CA PHE A 22 -0.61 -1.87 -17.70
C PHE A 22 -1.09 -1.73 -16.26
N ILE A 23 -1.52 -0.53 -15.84
CA ILE A 23 -2.14 -0.31 -14.52
C ILE A 23 -3.44 -1.10 -14.40
N HIS A 24 -4.33 -0.99 -15.39
CA HIS A 24 -5.61 -1.73 -15.38
C HIS A 24 -5.40 -3.25 -15.48
N LEU A 25 -4.39 -3.70 -16.23
CA LEU A 25 -4.03 -5.11 -16.33
C LEU A 25 -3.53 -5.66 -14.98
N ALA A 26 -2.63 -4.95 -14.32
CA ALA A 26 -2.10 -5.33 -13.01
C ALA A 26 -3.20 -5.31 -11.94
N GLN A 27 -4.11 -4.32 -11.95
CA GLN A 27 -5.30 -4.32 -11.09
C GLN A 27 -6.20 -5.55 -11.34
N LEU A 28 -6.40 -5.94 -12.60
CA LEU A 28 -7.19 -7.11 -12.95
C LEU A 28 -6.52 -8.42 -12.50
N GLN A 29 -5.20 -8.51 -12.63
CA GLN A 29 -4.42 -9.67 -12.20
C GLN A 29 -4.38 -9.79 -10.68
N LEU A 30 -4.32 -8.67 -9.96
CA LEU A 30 -4.48 -8.60 -8.50
C LEU A 30 -5.86 -9.13 -8.07
N LEU A 31 -6.93 -8.71 -8.74
CA LEU A 31 -8.28 -9.22 -8.48
C LEU A 31 -8.41 -10.73 -8.76
N LYS A 32 -7.60 -11.26 -9.67
CA LYS A 32 -7.54 -12.70 -10.00
C LYS A 32 -6.59 -13.49 -9.09
N ALA A 33 -5.97 -12.85 -8.10
CA ALA A 33 -4.93 -13.40 -7.23
C ALA A 33 -3.70 -13.96 -8.00
N ASP A 34 -3.48 -13.49 -9.23
CA ASP A 34 -2.33 -13.87 -10.06
C ASP A 34 -1.23 -12.81 -9.89
N TYR A 35 -0.55 -12.89 -8.75
CA TYR A 35 0.44 -11.89 -8.36
C TYR A 35 1.70 -11.93 -9.22
N CYS A 36 2.05 -13.08 -9.81
CA CYS A 36 3.27 -13.26 -10.60
C CYS A 36 3.23 -12.46 -11.91
N SER A 37 2.06 -12.36 -12.53
CA SER A 37 1.87 -11.68 -13.80
C SER A 37 1.53 -10.19 -13.69
N ALA A 38 1.22 -9.70 -12.48
CA ALA A 38 0.83 -8.31 -12.18
C ALA A 38 1.97 -7.29 -12.14
N SER A 39 3.22 -7.72 -12.32
CA SER A 39 4.35 -6.78 -12.36
C SER A 39 4.27 -5.92 -13.62
N CYS A 40 3.97 -4.64 -13.39
CA CYS A 40 3.90 -3.64 -14.44
C CYS A 40 5.32 -3.25 -14.87
N PRO A 41 5.66 -3.24 -16.17
CA PRO A 41 6.87 -2.58 -16.64
C PRO A 41 6.80 -1.11 -16.20
N LEU A 42 7.67 -0.71 -15.28
CA LEU A 42 7.65 0.60 -14.65
C LEU A 42 7.60 1.71 -15.70
N SER A 43 6.44 2.32 -15.90
CA SER A 43 6.32 3.62 -16.54
C SER A 43 6.99 4.62 -15.59
N HIS A 44 8.12 5.19 -16.00
CA HIS A 44 9.05 5.91 -15.10
C HIS A 44 8.48 7.19 -14.45
N GLN A 45 7.22 7.54 -14.65
CA GLN A 45 6.64 8.83 -14.22
C GLN A 45 5.28 8.75 -13.53
N ASP A 46 4.75 7.55 -13.25
CA ASP A 46 3.42 7.42 -12.63
C ASP A 46 3.52 6.92 -11.17
N PRO A 47 3.14 7.74 -10.16
CA PRO A 47 3.09 7.34 -8.75
C PRO A 47 2.22 6.11 -8.50
N ASP A 48 1.09 5.98 -9.21
CA ASP A 48 0.14 4.89 -9.01
C ASP A 48 0.69 3.58 -9.59
N ALA A 49 1.48 3.64 -10.67
CA ALA A 49 2.18 2.46 -11.19
C ALA A 49 3.23 1.93 -10.19
N TRP A 50 3.98 2.83 -9.54
CA TRP A 50 4.93 2.45 -8.50
C TRP A 50 4.24 1.87 -7.26
N ALA A 51 3.13 2.48 -6.82
CA ALA A 51 2.33 1.97 -5.73
C ALA A 51 1.78 0.55 -6.03
N LEU A 52 1.30 0.34 -7.26
CA LEU A 52 0.77 -0.95 -7.70
C LEU A 52 1.86 -2.03 -7.75
N ASN A 53 3.06 -1.68 -8.22
CA ASN A 53 4.20 -2.60 -8.22
C ASN A 53 4.59 -2.99 -6.79
N GLY A 54 4.66 -2.00 -5.88
CA GLY A 54 4.91 -2.25 -4.46
C GLY A 54 3.86 -3.17 -3.84
N HIS A 55 2.60 -3.02 -4.23
CA HIS A 55 1.52 -3.91 -3.78
C HIS A 55 1.68 -5.34 -4.29
N CYS A 56 2.11 -5.52 -5.54
CA CYS A 56 2.41 -6.85 -6.08
C CYS A 56 3.54 -7.55 -5.29
N HIS A 57 4.62 -6.84 -5.01
CA HIS A 57 5.73 -7.35 -4.19
C HIS A 57 5.28 -7.67 -2.75
N TYR A 58 4.47 -6.79 -2.15
CA TYR A 58 3.92 -6.99 -0.81
C TYR A 58 3.10 -8.29 -0.71
N LEU A 59 2.23 -8.56 -1.68
CA LEU A 59 1.42 -9.78 -1.72
C LEU A 59 2.23 -11.04 -1.99
N ARG A 60 3.43 -10.92 -2.56
CA ARG A 60 4.41 -12.00 -2.73
C ARG A 60 5.27 -12.22 -1.47
N GLY A 61 5.22 -11.32 -0.49
CA GLY A 61 6.08 -11.33 0.69
C GLY A 61 7.49 -10.75 0.45
N GLU A 62 7.70 -10.12 -0.71
CA GLU A 62 8.94 -9.44 -1.09
C GLU A 62 8.95 -8.02 -0.48
N PHE A 63 9.10 -7.94 0.85
CA PHE A 63 8.89 -6.67 1.59
C PHE A 63 9.92 -5.58 1.24
N HIS A 64 11.15 -5.95 0.90
CA HIS A 64 12.20 -4.99 0.54
C HIS A 64 11.87 -4.29 -0.79
N GLU A 65 11.51 -5.06 -1.82
CA GLU A 65 11.11 -4.54 -3.13
C GLU A 65 9.79 -3.77 -3.06
N ALA A 66 8.88 -4.18 -2.16
CA ALA A 66 7.66 -3.45 -1.87
C ALA A 66 7.94 -2.05 -1.32
N GLU A 67 8.83 -1.96 -0.33
CA GLU A 67 9.26 -0.69 0.29
C GLU A 67 9.85 0.26 -0.73
N GLU A 68 10.83 -0.19 -1.51
CA GLU A 68 11.46 0.65 -2.54
C GLU A 68 10.41 1.21 -3.52
N SER A 69 9.49 0.36 -3.97
CA SER A 69 8.45 0.75 -4.91
C SER A 69 7.48 1.77 -4.30
N TYR A 70 7.07 1.56 -3.04
CA TYR A 70 6.22 2.51 -2.33
C TYR A 70 6.93 3.84 -2.07
N GLU A 71 8.19 3.84 -1.64
CA GLU A 71 8.96 5.08 -1.46
C GLU A 71 9.12 5.86 -2.76
N TRP A 72 9.40 5.16 -3.87
CA TRP A 72 9.47 5.78 -5.19
C TRP A 72 8.15 6.44 -5.59
N SER A 73 7.01 5.83 -5.25
CA SER A 73 5.69 6.44 -5.50
C SER A 73 5.53 7.81 -4.85
N PHE A 74 6.15 8.04 -3.70
CA PHE A 74 6.06 9.32 -2.96
C PHE A 74 7.11 10.37 -3.33
N LYS A 75 8.13 10.01 -4.14
CA LYS A 75 9.17 10.94 -4.63
C LYS A 75 8.65 11.90 -5.72
N PHE A 76 7.56 11.55 -6.37
CA PHE A 76 6.94 12.37 -7.40
C PHE A 76 6.15 13.53 -6.78
N GLN A 77 5.93 14.58 -7.58
CA GLN A 77 5.20 15.77 -7.15
C GLN A 77 3.71 15.47 -6.92
N GLN A 78 3.13 14.62 -7.75
CA GLN A 78 1.78 14.08 -7.54
C GLN A 78 1.88 12.88 -6.58
N LYS A 79 0.98 12.85 -5.60
CA LYS A 79 0.88 11.74 -4.65
C LYS A 79 0.02 10.62 -5.23
N PRO A 80 0.27 9.36 -4.86
CA PRO A 80 -0.57 8.24 -5.27
C PRO A 80 -2.03 8.46 -4.86
N SER A 81 -2.96 8.04 -5.71
CA SER A 81 -4.41 8.18 -5.50
C SER A 81 -4.84 7.54 -4.17
N ASP A 82 -4.32 6.34 -3.87
CA ASP A 82 -4.62 5.59 -2.64
C ASP A 82 -3.52 5.75 -1.57
N SER A 83 -3.00 6.97 -1.37
CA SER A 83 -1.87 7.26 -0.48
C SER A 83 -2.01 6.64 0.93
N HIS A 84 -3.21 6.64 1.51
CA HIS A 84 -3.48 6.02 2.83
C HIS A 84 -3.23 4.50 2.84
N ILE A 85 -3.62 3.79 1.77
CA ILE A 85 -3.36 2.35 1.61
C ILE A 85 -1.88 2.10 1.36
N VAL A 86 -1.24 2.91 0.51
CA VAL A 86 0.19 2.80 0.21
C VAL A 86 1.02 2.97 1.49
N LEU A 87 0.71 3.98 2.32
CA LEU A 87 1.39 4.23 3.59
C LEU A 87 1.12 3.14 4.63
N LEU A 88 -0.11 2.62 4.72
CA LEU A 88 -0.42 1.45 5.56
C LEU A 88 0.43 0.24 5.15
N ARG A 89 0.51 -0.05 3.85
CA ARG A 89 1.27 -1.20 3.34
C ARG A 89 2.77 -1.00 3.52
N LEU A 90 3.29 0.21 3.28
CA LEU A 90 4.68 0.58 3.55
C LEU A 90 5.02 0.40 5.04
N GLY A 91 4.22 0.97 5.94
CA GLY A 91 4.44 0.85 7.39
C GLY A 91 4.34 -0.60 7.89
N SER A 92 3.41 -1.38 7.34
CA SER A 92 3.33 -2.81 7.64
C SER A 92 4.54 -3.59 7.12
N SER A 93 5.10 -3.21 5.97
CA SER A 93 6.31 -3.86 5.41
C SER A 93 7.50 -3.64 6.35
N TYR A 94 7.71 -2.40 6.80
CA TYR A 94 8.72 -2.06 7.80
C TYR A 94 8.55 -2.85 9.10
N PHE A 95 7.30 -2.99 9.58
CA PHE A 95 7.00 -3.79 10.76
C PHE A 95 7.34 -5.27 10.56
N MET A 96 7.02 -5.85 9.39
CA MET A 96 7.22 -7.27 9.08
C MET A 96 8.71 -7.65 8.97
N GLN A 97 9.60 -6.70 8.71
CA GLN A 97 11.05 -6.97 8.73
C GLN A 97 11.61 -7.15 10.16
N GLU A 98 10.82 -6.85 11.22
CA GLU A 98 11.17 -6.99 12.64
C GLU A 98 12.53 -6.37 13.05
N LYS A 99 13.08 -5.45 12.26
CA LYS A 99 14.28 -4.70 12.60
C LYS A 99 13.92 -3.55 13.55
N LEU A 100 14.65 -3.45 14.66
CA LEU A 100 14.41 -2.42 15.67
C LEU A 100 14.48 -0.99 15.11
N GLU A 101 15.36 -0.75 14.15
CA GLU A 101 15.50 0.57 13.48
C GLU A 101 14.31 0.92 12.59
N ASP A 102 13.59 -0.08 12.08
CA ASP A 102 12.47 0.11 11.17
C ASP A 102 11.13 0.33 11.90
N PHE A 103 11.07 0.13 13.22
CA PHE A 103 9.84 0.45 13.99
C PHE A 103 9.52 1.95 13.98
N CYS A 104 10.53 2.82 14.00
CA CYS A 104 10.29 4.27 13.89
C CYS A 104 9.69 4.62 12.52
N ARG A 105 10.24 4.06 11.44
CA ARG A 105 9.72 4.27 10.08
C ARG A 105 8.32 3.70 9.90
N ALA A 106 8.06 2.53 10.48
CA ALA A 106 6.73 1.93 10.51
C ALA A 106 5.73 2.84 11.23
N GLU A 107 6.09 3.35 12.42
CA GLU A 107 5.25 4.26 13.21
C GLU A 107 4.94 5.55 12.45
N GLU A 108 5.94 6.16 11.81
CA GLU A 108 5.78 7.36 10.98
C GLU A 108 4.81 7.12 9.81
N ALA A 109 5.05 6.07 9.01
CA ALA A 109 4.20 5.76 7.86
C ALA A 109 2.75 5.44 8.27
N LEU A 110 2.55 4.68 9.36
CA LEU A 110 1.23 4.35 9.87
C LEU A 110 0.51 5.55 10.49
N THR A 111 1.26 6.47 11.12
CA THR A 111 0.68 7.71 11.66
C THR A 111 0.20 8.62 10.53
N GLU A 112 0.97 8.74 9.45
CA GLU A 112 0.55 9.47 8.25
C GLU A 112 -0.67 8.80 7.59
N ALA A 113 -0.67 7.47 7.47
CA ALA A 113 -1.83 6.71 6.97
C ALA A 113 -3.09 7.00 7.81
N ASN A 114 -2.96 7.02 9.15
CA ASN A 114 -4.04 7.35 10.07
C ASN A 114 -4.51 8.81 9.94
N HIS A 115 -3.61 9.73 9.56
CA HIS A 115 -3.96 11.13 9.35
C HIS A 115 -4.81 11.30 8.08
N LEU A 116 -4.54 10.51 7.05
CA LEU A 116 -5.32 10.47 5.80
C LEU A 116 -6.64 9.70 5.95
N ASP A 117 -6.63 8.58 6.68
CA ASP A 117 -7.81 7.79 6.99
C ASP A 117 -7.75 7.26 8.43
N ASN A 118 -8.47 7.95 9.33
CA ASN A 118 -8.54 7.58 10.75
C ASN A 118 -9.57 6.47 11.04
N GLN A 119 -10.30 6.00 10.04
CA GLN A 119 -11.30 4.94 10.16
C GLN A 119 -10.74 3.57 9.76
N ASN A 120 -9.46 3.49 9.42
CA ASN A 120 -8.85 2.23 9.11
C ASN A 120 -8.43 1.48 10.39
N ALA A 121 -9.17 0.43 10.75
CA ALA A 121 -8.88 -0.38 11.92
C ALA A 121 -7.52 -1.12 11.83
N GLU A 122 -7.06 -1.45 10.62
CA GLU A 122 -5.77 -2.11 10.38
C GLU A 122 -4.61 -1.20 10.82
N VAL A 123 -4.70 0.10 10.53
CA VAL A 123 -3.70 1.10 10.95
C VAL A 123 -3.58 1.17 12.48
N TRP A 124 -4.73 1.26 13.18
CA TRP A 124 -4.76 1.27 14.65
C TRP A 124 -4.20 -0.02 15.26
N ALA A 125 -4.44 -1.17 14.62
CA ALA A 125 -3.89 -2.45 15.07
C ALA A 125 -2.36 -2.48 14.95
N TYR A 126 -1.80 -2.02 13.83
CA TYR A 126 -0.34 -1.95 13.67
C TYR A 126 0.33 -0.96 14.64
N LEU A 127 -0.25 0.24 14.84
CA LEU A 127 0.24 1.18 15.85
C LEU A 127 0.23 0.57 17.25
N SER A 128 -0.81 -0.19 17.60
CA SER A 128 -0.86 -0.95 18.85
C SER A 128 0.28 -1.97 18.97
N LEU A 129 0.55 -2.73 17.89
CA LEU A 129 1.63 -3.73 17.88
C LEU A 129 3.00 -3.09 18.04
N ILE A 130 3.25 -1.96 17.38
CA ILE A 130 4.49 -1.19 17.53
C ILE A 130 4.66 -0.71 18.97
N CYS A 131 3.61 -0.12 19.57
CA CYS A 131 3.65 0.28 20.98
C CYS A 131 3.97 -0.90 21.92
N LEU A 132 3.42 -2.10 21.67
CA LEU A 132 3.74 -3.29 22.44
C LEU A 132 5.20 -3.71 22.32
N LYS A 133 5.73 -3.76 21.08
CA LYS A 133 7.13 -4.12 20.81
C LYS A 133 8.10 -3.09 21.42
N SER A 134 7.71 -1.83 21.47
CA SER A 134 8.45 -0.72 22.10
C SER A 134 8.27 -0.63 23.63
N GLY A 135 7.50 -1.54 24.24
CA GLY A 135 7.27 -1.57 25.70
C GLY A 135 6.23 -0.58 26.24
N LYS A 136 5.59 0.22 25.38
CA LYS A 136 4.57 1.22 25.72
C LYS A 136 3.17 0.58 25.86
N LYS A 137 3.01 -0.28 26.87
CA LYS A 137 1.79 -1.10 27.05
C LYS A 137 0.49 -0.29 27.19
N GLU A 138 0.53 0.85 27.88
CA GLU A 138 -0.66 1.69 28.09
C GLU A 138 -1.15 2.35 26.80
N GLU A 139 -0.23 2.78 25.93
CA GLU A 139 -0.57 3.34 24.62
C GLU A 139 -1.12 2.26 23.68
N ALA A 140 -0.50 1.09 23.68
CA ALA A 140 -0.99 -0.06 22.92
C ALA A 140 -2.44 -0.41 23.29
N GLU A 141 -2.77 -0.46 24.59
CA GLU A 141 -4.14 -0.76 25.02
C GLU A 141 -5.15 0.29 24.51
N LYS A 142 -4.76 1.56 24.46
CA LYS A 142 -5.60 2.62 23.90
C LYS A 142 -5.84 2.38 22.40
N PHE A 143 -4.78 2.17 21.62
CA PHE A 143 -4.90 1.94 20.17
C PHE A 143 -5.69 0.67 19.84
N TYR A 144 -5.49 -0.41 20.59
CA TYR A 144 -6.29 -1.63 20.46
C TYR A 144 -7.79 -1.37 20.68
N LYS A 145 -8.16 -0.61 21.73
CA LYS A 145 -9.56 -0.22 21.97
C LYS A 145 -10.12 0.62 20.84
N TYR A 146 -9.33 1.53 20.26
CA TYR A 146 -9.73 2.31 19.09
C TYR A 146 -9.93 1.42 17.85
N ALA A 147 -9.02 0.48 17.58
CA ALA A 147 -9.14 -0.46 16.47
C ALA A 147 -10.45 -1.25 16.54
N ILE A 148 -10.77 -1.82 17.71
CA ILE A 148 -12.04 -2.53 17.94
C ILE A 148 -13.23 -1.60 17.73
N ARG A 149 -13.16 -0.39 18.31
CA ARG A 149 -14.25 0.57 18.20
C ARG A 149 -14.57 0.85 16.74
N VAL A 150 -13.56 1.19 15.95
CA VAL A 150 -13.71 1.54 14.54
C VAL A 150 -14.21 0.33 13.72
N MET A 151 -13.70 -0.87 14.00
CA MET A 151 -14.18 -2.11 13.37
C MET A 151 -15.66 -2.40 13.61
N ILE A 152 -16.22 -2.05 14.78
CA ILE A 152 -17.63 -2.29 15.11
C ILE A 152 -18.58 -1.34 14.38
N TYR A 153 -18.10 -0.15 13.98
CA TYR A 153 -18.93 0.88 13.34
C TYR A 153 -18.90 0.83 11.80
N TYR A 154 -18.36 -0.23 11.20
CA TYR A 154 -18.29 -0.49 9.75
C TYR A 154 -19.04 -1.79 9.40
#